data_AF-A0A8S0FHE9-F1
#
_entry.id   AF-A0A8S0FHE9-F1
#
_cell.length_a   1.000
_cell.length_b   1.000
_cell.length_c   1.000
_cell.angle_alpha   90.00
_cell.angle_beta   90.00
_cell.angle_gamma   90.00
#
_symmetry.space_group_name_H-M   'P 1'
#
loop_
_entity.id
_entity.type
_entity.pdbx_description
1 polymer ?
#
loop_
_entity_poly.entity_id
_entity_poly.type
_entity_poly.pdbx_seq_one_letter_code
_entity_poly.pdbx_strand_id
1 'polypeptide(L)'
;MDTLAGIFGIGQHPKGDKDPFALRRAALGVLRIIVEKNLNLDLQTLTEEAVRLYGDKLTNANVVDDVIDFMLGRFRAWYQDEGYTVDTIQAVLARRPTRPADFDARMKAVSHFRTLEAAAALAAANKRVSNILAKSDEVLGAIA
;
A
#
# COMPACT_ATOMS: atom_id res chain seq x y z
N MET A 1 -14.10 -2.66 8.20
CA MET A 1 -12.94 -3.41 8.69
C MET A 1 -13.33 -4.81 9.09
N ASP A 2 -14.30 -4.98 9.98
CA ASP A 2 -14.84 -6.29 10.39
C ASP A 2 -15.12 -7.26 9.22
N THR A 3 -15.89 -6.82 8.22
CA THR A 3 -16.19 -7.64 7.04
C THR A 3 -14.94 -8.06 6.25
N LEU A 4 -13.93 -7.20 6.14
CA LEU A 4 -12.68 -7.55 5.48
C LEU A 4 -11.93 -8.61 6.30
N ALA A 5 -11.79 -8.40 7.61
CA ALA A 5 -11.12 -9.36 8.49
C ALA A 5 -11.83 -10.73 8.50
N GLY A 6 -13.16 -10.74 8.61
CA GLY A 6 -13.95 -11.98 8.60
C GLY A 6 -13.80 -12.75 7.29
N ILE A 7 -14.01 -12.10 6.14
CA ILE A 7 -13.96 -12.76 4.82
C ILE A 7 -12.54 -13.25 4.46
N PHE A 8 -11.52 -12.46 4.77
CA PHE A 8 -10.13 -12.91 4.61
C PHE A 8 -9.75 -14.01 5.61
N GLY A 9 -10.29 -13.95 6.83
CA GLY A 9 -10.09 -14.91 7.90
C GLY A 9 -10.66 -16.30 7.63
N ILE A 10 -11.70 -16.40 6.80
CA ILE A 10 -12.26 -17.66 6.32
C ILE A 10 -11.80 -18.04 4.90
N GLY A 11 -10.83 -17.32 4.33
CA GLY A 11 -10.25 -17.62 3.02
C GLY A 11 -11.16 -17.33 1.81
N GLN A 12 -12.20 -16.51 1.97
CA GLN A 12 -13.16 -16.18 0.92
C GLN A 12 -12.91 -14.81 0.24
N HIS A 13 -11.67 -14.35 0.25
CA HIS A 13 -11.30 -13.10 -0.42
C HIS A 13 -11.50 -13.18 -1.95
N PRO A 14 -11.72 -12.04 -2.64
CA PRO A 14 -11.89 -12.00 -4.09
C PRO A 14 -10.71 -12.63 -4.84
N LYS A 15 -11.01 -13.48 -5.83
CA LYS A 15 -10.02 -14.10 -6.73
C LYS A 15 -10.34 -13.77 -8.18
N GLY A 16 -9.34 -13.33 -8.96
CA GLY A 16 -9.55 -12.85 -10.32
C GLY A 16 -10.55 -11.70 -10.37
N ASP A 17 -11.44 -11.66 -11.36
CA ASP A 17 -12.42 -10.57 -11.48
C ASP A 17 -13.61 -10.68 -10.51
N LYS A 18 -13.85 -11.85 -9.92
CA LYS A 18 -15.01 -12.08 -9.04
C LYS A 18 -14.82 -11.44 -7.67
N ASP A 19 -15.76 -10.57 -7.30
CA ASP A 19 -15.87 -9.95 -5.96
C ASP A 19 -17.29 -10.17 -5.39
N PRO A 20 -17.63 -11.39 -4.92
CA PRO A 20 -18.98 -11.75 -4.52
C PRO A 20 -19.49 -10.97 -3.30
N PHE A 21 -18.58 -10.44 -2.47
CA PHE A 21 -18.90 -9.70 -1.25
C PHE A 21 -18.66 -8.19 -1.38
N ALA A 22 -18.41 -7.70 -2.60
CA ALA A 22 -18.12 -6.30 -2.88
C ALA A 22 -16.96 -5.70 -2.04
N LEU A 23 -15.96 -6.51 -1.69
CA LEU A 23 -14.85 -6.09 -0.83
C LEU A 23 -13.99 -5.01 -1.49
N ARG A 24 -13.86 -4.99 -2.82
CA ARG A 24 -13.10 -3.94 -3.52
C ARG A 24 -13.76 -2.58 -3.32
N ARG A 25 -15.09 -2.54 -3.45
CA ARG A 25 -15.88 -1.33 -3.24
C ARG A 25 -15.84 -0.90 -1.77
N ALA A 26 -16.00 -1.84 -0.84
CA ALA A 26 -15.94 -1.57 0.59
C ALA A 26 -14.56 -1.02 1.00
N ALA A 27 -13.48 -1.65 0.57
CA ALA A 27 -12.11 -1.22 0.81
C ALA A 27 -11.87 0.20 0.28
N LEU A 28 -12.22 0.46 -0.99
CA LEU A 28 -12.06 1.79 -1.57
C LEU A 28 -12.87 2.85 -0.82
N GLY A 29 -14.09 2.54 -0.40
CA GLY A 29 -14.91 3.44 0.42
C GLY A 29 -14.24 3.82 1.73
N VAL A 30 -13.68 2.85 2.45
CA VAL A 30 -12.92 3.09 3.69
C VAL A 30 -11.71 3.99 3.43
N LEU A 31 -10.91 3.68 2.40
CA LEU A 31 -9.74 4.47 2.05
C LEU A 31 -10.10 5.91 1.71
N ARG A 32 -11.14 6.12 0.88
CA ARG A 32 -11.60 7.45 0.49
C ARG A 32 -12.09 8.25 1.70
N ILE A 33 -12.88 7.66 2.60
CA ILE A 33 -13.32 8.35 3.81
C ILE A 33 -12.11 8.82 4.64
N ILE A 34 -11.12 7.95 4.87
CA ILE A 34 -9.95 8.29 5.68
C ILE A 34 -9.13 9.40 5.01
N VAL A 35 -8.88 9.30 3.70
CA VAL A 35 -8.09 10.29 2.96
C VAL A 35 -8.82 11.63 2.84
N GLU A 36 -10.07 11.62 2.34
CA GLU A 36 -10.84 12.84 2.08
C GLU A 36 -11.18 13.62 3.36
N LYS A 37 -11.30 12.91 4.50
CA LYS A 37 -11.49 13.53 5.82
C LYS A 37 -10.18 13.73 6.60
N ASN A 38 -9.04 13.37 6.00
CA ASN A 38 -7.72 13.45 6.62
C ASN A 38 -7.68 12.85 8.04
N LEU A 39 -8.23 11.65 8.20
CA LEU A 39 -8.30 10.99 9.51
C LEU A 39 -6.96 10.33 9.82
N ASN A 40 -6.48 10.52 11.06
CA ASN A 40 -5.29 9.87 11.57
C ASN A 40 -5.61 8.43 12.03
N LEU A 41 -5.96 7.57 11.06
CA LEU A 41 -6.30 6.18 11.28
C LEU A 41 -5.28 5.27 10.61
N ASP A 42 -4.90 4.22 11.33
CA ASP A 42 -3.97 3.21 10.88
C ASP A 42 -4.70 1.92 10.53
N LEU A 43 -4.61 1.48 9.27
CA LEU A 43 -5.30 0.28 8.80
C LEU A 43 -4.80 -0.97 9.51
N GLN A 44 -3.53 -1.02 9.90
CA GLN A 44 -2.96 -2.15 10.61
C GLN A 44 -3.64 -2.30 11.97
N THR A 45 -3.59 -1.24 12.79
CA THR A 45 -4.28 -1.20 14.09
C THR A 45 -5.77 -1.55 13.97
N LEU A 46 -6.47 -0.99 12.98
CA LEU A 46 -7.91 -1.26 12.77
C LEU A 46 -8.20 -2.72 12.38
N THR A 47 -7.29 -3.35 11.64
CA THR A 47 -7.45 -4.74 11.21
C THR A 47 -7.09 -5.71 12.32
N GLU A 48 -6.02 -5.45 13.06
CA GLU A 48 -5.62 -6.20 14.26
C GLU A 48 -6.77 -6.23 15.28
N GLU A 49 -7.42 -5.08 15.51
CA GLU A 49 -8.58 -4.99 16.40
C GLU A 49 -9.76 -5.84 15.90
N ALA A 50 -10.08 -5.77 14.60
CA ALA A 50 -11.14 -6.58 14.01
C ALA A 50 -10.84 -8.08 14.15
N VAL A 51 -9.61 -8.51 13.84
CA VAL A 51 -9.16 -9.91 13.98
C VAL A 51 -9.28 -10.38 15.43
N ARG A 52 -8.86 -9.54 16.39
CA ARG A 52 -8.95 -9.85 17.82
C ARG A 52 -10.38 -10.14 18.26
N LEU A 53 -11.36 -9.38 17.76
CA LEU A 53 -12.78 -9.56 18.09
C LEU A 53 -13.36 -10.89 17.57
N TYR A 54 -12.77 -11.49 16.55
CA TYR A 54 -13.17 -12.82 16.06
C TYR A 54 -12.64 -13.97 16.91
N GLY A 55 -11.58 -13.77 17.69
CA GLY A 55 -10.98 -14.83 18.52
C GLY A 55 -10.44 -15.99 17.69
N ASP A 56 -10.85 -17.21 18.03
CA ASP A 56 -10.43 -18.47 17.40
C ASP A 56 -11.23 -18.86 16.14
N LYS A 57 -12.16 -18.00 15.71
CA LYS A 57 -13.06 -18.29 14.57
C LYS A 57 -12.39 -18.18 13.20
N LEU A 58 -11.23 -17.53 13.12
CA LEU A 58 -10.51 -17.34 11.86
C LEU A 58 -9.52 -18.49 11.64
N THR A 59 -9.49 -19.02 10.43
CA THR A 59 -8.60 -20.13 10.06
C THR A 59 -7.33 -19.67 9.37
N ASN A 60 -7.34 -18.45 8.83
CA ASN A 60 -6.16 -17.80 8.24
C ASN A 60 -5.37 -17.08 9.33
N ALA A 61 -4.06 -17.35 9.44
CA ALA A 61 -3.17 -16.66 10.38
C ALA A 61 -2.67 -15.30 9.85
N ASN A 62 -2.73 -15.07 8.54
CA ASN A 62 -2.15 -13.90 7.88
C ASN A 62 -3.18 -12.82 7.53
N VAL A 63 -4.35 -12.83 8.21
CA VAL A 63 -5.49 -11.94 7.86
C VAL A 63 -5.11 -10.48 7.84
N VAL A 64 -4.30 -10.04 8.81
CA VAL A 64 -3.87 -8.65 8.90
C VAL A 64 -3.09 -8.26 7.65
N ASP A 65 -2.03 -9.00 7.31
CA ASP A 65 -1.20 -8.72 6.13
C ASP A 65 -2.01 -8.81 4.83
N ASP A 66 -2.84 -9.84 4.67
CA ASP A 66 -3.65 -10.02 3.47
C ASP A 66 -4.63 -8.86 3.25
N VAL A 67 -5.27 -8.37 4.33
CA VAL A 67 -6.17 -7.22 4.27
C VAL A 67 -5.39 -5.94 3.96
N ILE A 68 -4.21 -5.75 4.57
CA ILE A 68 -3.36 -4.58 4.28
C ILE A 68 -2.93 -4.59 2.82
N ASP A 69 -2.44 -5.71 2.29
CA ASP A 69 -2.06 -5.85 0.89
C ASP A 69 -3.23 -5.59 -0.05
N PHE A 70 -4.41 -6.13 0.29
CA PHE A 70 -5.62 -5.89 -0.47
C PHE A 70 -6.00 -4.41 -0.51
N MET A 71 -5.93 -3.73 0.65
CA MET A 71 -6.24 -2.30 0.79
C MET A 71 -5.23 -1.43 0.04
N LEU A 72 -3.92 -1.67 0.23
CA LEU A 72 -2.86 -0.95 -0.49
C LEU A 72 -2.97 -1.15 -2.00
N GLY A 73 -3.35 -2.35 -2.44
CA GLY A 73 -3.63 -2.65 -3.84
C GLY A 73 -4.82 -1.86 -4.43
N ARG A 74 -5.66 -1.22 -3.62
CA ARG A 74 -6.73 -0.33 -4.10
C ARG A 74 -6.24 1.08 -4.39
N PHE A 75 -5.23 1.57 -3.67
CA PHE A 75 -4.63 2.85 -4.00
C PHE A 75 -4.08 2.88 -5.42
N ARG A 76 -3.49 1.76 -5.89
CA ARG A 76 -2.98 1.69 -7.27
C ARG A 76 -4.04 2.03 -8.30
N ALA A 77 -5.19 1.37 -8.26
CA ALA A 77 -6.27 1.63 -9.22
C ALA A 77 -6.80 3.06 -9.09
N TRP A 78 -7.09 3.48 -7.85
CA TRP A 78 -7.64 4.81 -7.60
C TRP A 78 -6.72 5.95 -8.08
N TYR A 79 -5.45 5.95 -7.69
CA TYR A 79 -4.52 7.02 -8.08
C TYR A 79 -4.14 6.95 -9.57
N GLN A 80 -4.18 5.77 -10.21
CA GLN A 80 -4.04 5.66 -11.67
C GLN A 80 -5.21 6.35 -12.38
N ASP A 81 -6.44 6.13 -11.91
CA ASP A 81 -7.64 6.78 -12.46
C ASP A 81 -7.61 8.30 -12.26
N GLU A 82 -6.96 8.79 -11.20
CA GLU A 82 -6.69 10.22 -10.98
C GLU A 82 -5.53 10.79 -11.82
N GLY A 83 -4.86 9.96 -12.62
CA GLY A 83 -3.80 10.39 -13.55
C GLY A 83 -2.37 10.35 -12.98
N TYR A 84 -2.15 9.75 -11.81
CA TYR A 84 -0.80 9.59 -11.28
C TYR A 84 -0.02 8.51 -12.03
N THR A 85 1.28 8.74 -12.22
CA THR A 85 2.15 7.78 -12.91
C THR A 85 2.39 6.53 -12.07
N VAL A 86 2.48 5.38 -12.75
CA VAL A 86 2.70 4.08 -12.10
C VAL A 86 3.95 4.10 -11.22
N ASP A 87 5.05 4.67 -11.72
CA ASP A 87 6.31 4.77 -10.98
C ASP A 87 6.17 5.52 -9.66
N THR A 88 5.37 6.58 -9.62
CA THR A 88 5.14 7.38 -8.41
C THR A 88 4.34 6.57 -7.40
N ILE A 89 3.29 5.90 -7.85
CA ILE A 89 2.48 5.04 -7.00
C ILE A 89 3.32 3.89 -6.44
N GLN A 90 4.15 3.25 -7.26
CA GLN A 90 5.04 2.18 -6.83
C GLN A 90 6.10 2.68 -5.83
N ALA A 91 6.67 3.87 -6.02
CA ALA A 91 7.62 4.45 -5.09
C ALA A 91 7.01 4.65 -3.69
N VAL A 92 5.75 5.10 -3.60
CA VAL A 92 5.06 5.25 -2.32
C VAL A 92 4.66 3.88 -1.74
N LEU A 93 4.10 2.98 -2.56
CA LEU A 93 3.70 1.63 -2.15
C LEU A 93 4.89 0.78 -1.65
N ALA A 94 6.09 0.99 -2.18
CA ALA A 94 7.30 0.29 -1.74
C ALA A 94 7.63 0.52 -0.25
N ARG A 95 7.13 1.61 0.34
CA ARG A 95 7.23 1.89 1.79
C ARG A 95 6.10 1.31 2.62
N ARG A 96 5.08 0.73 1.99
CA ARG A 96 3.89 0.11 2.60
C ARG A 96 3.24 0.98 3.71
N PRO A 97 2.91 2.26 3.48
CA PRO A 97 2.35 3.09 4.54
C PRO A 97 0.91 2.65 4.87
N THR A 98 0.68 2.25 6.12
CA THR A 98 -0.60 1.70 6.59
C THR A 98 -1.61 2.78 7.01
N ARG A 99 -1.19 4.05 7.03
CA ARG A 99 -2.06 5.22 7.26
C ARG A 99 -2.45 5.84 5.92
N PRO A 100 -3.73 5.78 5.49
CA PRO A 100 -4.17 6.30 4.20
C PRO A 100 -3.89 7.79 3.99
N ALA A 101 -4.07 8.61 5.03
CA ALA A 101 -3.76 10.04 4.95
C ALA A 101 -2.26 10.30 4.70
N ASP A 102 -1.37 9.47 5.28
CA ASP A 102 0.09 9.55 5.01
C ASP A 102 0.42 9.07 3.59
N PHE A 103 -0.26 8.02 3.09
CA PHE A 103 -0.13 7.60 1.70
C PHE A 103 -0.43 8.76 0.73
N ASP A 104 -1.55 9.46 0.93
CA ASP A 104 -1.94 10.60 0.11
C ASP A 104 -0.94 11.77 0.19
N ALA A 105 -0.49 12.10 1.40
CA ALA A 105 0.53 13.13 1.61
C ALA A 105 1.83 12.80 0.86
N ARG A 106 2.27 11.53 0.89
CA ARG A 106 3.44 11.06 0.14
C ARG A 106 3.22 11.11 -1.36
N MET A 107 2.05 10.73 -1.86
CA MET A 107 1.72 10.83 -3.28
C MET A 107 1.86 12.27 -3.78
N LYS A 108 1.29 13.23 -3.05
CA LYS A 108 1.41 14.66 -3.37
C LYS A 108 2.86 15.15 -3.31
N ALA A 109 3.59 14.78 -2.25
CA ALA A 109 4.98 15.18 -2.06
C ALA A 109 5.90 14.63 -3.15
N VAL A 110 5.80 13.34 -3.49
CA VAL A 110 6.62 12.72 -4.54
C VAL A 110 6.25 13.29 -5.91
N SER A 111 4.95 13.47 -6.20
CA SER A 111 4.52 14.09 -7.46
C SER A 111 5.06 15.51 -7.61
N HIS A 112 5.00 16.33 -6.57
CA HIS A 112 5.57 17.68 -6.58
C HIS A 112 7.10 17.65 -6.72
N PHE A 113 7.78 16.81 -5.94
CA PHE A 113 9.23 16.68 -6.01
C PHE A 113 9.71 16.38 -7.45
N ARG A 114 8.99 15.53 -8.18
CA ARG A 114 9.32 15.19 -9.57
C ARG A 114 9.26 16.36 -10.55
N THR A 115 8.55 17.45 -10.23
CA THR A 115 8.52 18.65 -11.09
C THR A 115 9.72 19.56 -10.87
N LEU A 116 10.54 19.30 -9.85
CA LEU A 116 11.73 20.09 -9.54
C LEU A 116 12.92 19.64 -10.39
N GLU A 117 13.72 20.59 -10.86
CA GLU A 117 14.95 20.31 -11.62
C GLU A 117 15.92 19.39 -10.84
N ALA A 118 16.03 19.60 -9.52
CA ALA A 118 16.86 18.79 -8.64
C ALA A 118 16.48 17.30 -8.63
N ALA A 119 15.20 16.95 -8.88
CA ALA A 119 14.77 15.56 -8.91
C ALA A 119 15.36 14.79 -10.10
N ALA A 120 15.50 15.43 -11.26
CA ALA A 120 16.11 14.82 -12.44
C ALA A 120 17.60 14.53 -12.19
N ALA A 121 18.32 15.49 -11.59
CA ALA A 121 19.72 15.30 -11.21
C ALA A 121 19.91 14.17 -10.20
N LEU A 122 19.05 14.11 -9.17
CA LEU A 122 19.09 13.06 -8.16
C LEU A 122 18.78 11.68 -8.74
N ALA A 123 17.75 11.57 -9.58
CA ALA A 123 17.39 10.31 -10.22
C ALA A 123 18.51 9.79 -11.15
N ALA A 124 19.16 10.69 -11.90
CA ALA A 124 20.29 10.35 -12.75
C ALA A 124 21.49 9.85 -11.94
N ALA A 125 21.80 10.50 -10.80
CA ALA A 125 22.86 10.06 -9.90
C ALA A 125 22.56 8.67 -9.31
N ASN A 126 21.35 8.44 -8.79
CA ASN A 126 20.96 7.15 -8.24
C ASN A 126 21.01 6.03 -9.28
N LYS A 127 20.52 6.27 -10.51
CA LYS A 127 20.61 5.29 -11.61
C LYS A 127 22.05 4.91 -11.93
N ARG A 128 22.99 5.87 -11.89
CA ARG A 128 24.42 5.59 -12.09
C ARG A 128 24.97 4.69 -10.98
N VAL A 129 24.68 5.01 -9.72
CA VAL A 129 25.10 4.19 -8.57
C VAL A 129 24.54 2.77 -8.68
N SER A 130 23.24 2.61 -8.94
CA SER A 130 22.63 1.28 -9.11
C SER A 130 23.25 0.48 -10.26
N ASN A 131 23.55 1.12 -11.39
CA ASN A 131 24.21 0.45 -12.52
C ASN A 131 25.66 0.05 -12.23
N ILE A 132 26.36 0.81 -11.38
CA ILE A 132 27.72 0.46 -10.92
C ILE A 132 27.63 -0.75 -9.99
N LEU A 133 26.72 -0.72 -9.01
CA LEU A 133 26.49 -1.84 -8.09
C LEU A 133 26.10 -3.11 -8.82
N ALA A 134 25.22 -3.03 -9.83
CA ALA A 134 24.81 -4.18 -10.64
C ALA A 134 25.95 -4.80 -11.49
N LYS A 135 27.06 -4.08 -11.69
CA LYS A 135 28.25 -4.54 -12.40
C LYS A 135 29.37 -5.01 -11.45
N SER A 136 29.20 -4.79 -10.16
CA SER A 136 30.14 -5.24 -9.13
C SER A 136 29.64 -6.56 -8.58
N ASP A 137 30.38 -7.65 -8.80
CA ASP A 137 30.09 -8.98 -8.24
C ASP A 137 30.36 -9.05 -6.72
N GLU A 138 30.73 -7.95 -6.06
CA GLU A 138 30.89 -7.91 -4.62
C GLU A 138 29.53 -7.79 -3.91
N VAL A 139 29.14 -8.90 -3.27
CA VAL A 139 28.13 -8.90 -2.22
C VAL A 139 28.64 -7.98 -1.10
N LEU A 140 28.16 -6.74 -1.08
CA LEU A 140 28.34 -5.85 0.06
C LEU A 140 27.69 -6.51 1.27
N GLY A 141 28.53 -7.07 2.14
CA GLY A 141 28.15 -7.63 3.42
C GLY A 141 27.27 -6.65 4.18
N ALA A 142 26.15 -7.15 4.70
CA ALA A 142 25.18 -6.41 5.47
C ALA A 142 25.87 -5.56 6.55
N ILE A 143 25.67 -4.25 6.51
CA ILE A 143 25.91 -3.40 7.68
C ILE A 143 24.74 -3.64 8.62
N ALA A 144 25.07 -4.19 9.78
CA ALA A 144 24.18 -4.54 10.89
C ALA A 144 23.42 -3.35 11.47
#